data_AF-E6Q3F5-F1
#
_entry.id   AF-E6Q3F5-F1
#
_cell.length_a   1.000
_cell.length_b   1.000
_cell.length_c   1.000
_cell.angle_alpha   90.00
_cell.angle_beta   90.00
_cell.angle_gamma   90.00
#
_symmetry.space_group_name_H-M   'P 1'
#
loop_
_entity.id
_entity.type
_entity.pdbx_description
1 polymer ?
#
loop_
_entity_poly.entity_id
_entity_poly.type
_entity_poly.pdbx_seq_one_letter_code
_entity_poly.pdbx_strand_id
1 'polypeptide(L)'
;MLSVASAKSAPARQVVATRGVDFSGPGQAPWPVRVTTEALGRDATRTFEQWRIEVDRPGALGGGIAYRSPGTDALLDRVEKAHGANLWFPNQEAQLLGVGRFLPGARRQLLVRVYQSGADCGSATIALLGLRGKGRSVGRIVSVENACSLDVKIVHHARGDELLLTGPYYAANAALCCPTKLHAEARLLYRDGRWIERPQLFKLVLPAVQ
;
A
#
# COMPACT_ATOMS: atom_id res chain seq x y z
N MET A 1 0.99 10.20 50.49
CA MET A 1 1.15 10.84 49.17
C MET A 1 1.37 9.75 48.14
N LEU A 2 0.36 9.45 47.32
CA LEU A 2 0.47 8.49 46.21
C LEU A 2 1.03 9.23 44.99
N SER A 3 2.22 8.83 44.56
CA SER A 3 2.84 9.29 43.32
C SER A 3 2.03 8.74 42.14
N VAL A 4 1.41 9.64 41.38
CA VAL A 4 0.73 9.30 40.14
C VAL A 4 1.82 9.02 39.11
N ALA A 5 1.99 7.74 38.77
CA ALA A 5 2.82 7.34 37.64
C ALA A 5 2.31 8.07 36.38
N SER A 6 3.18 8.92 35.82
CA SER A 6 2.94 9.64 34.57
C SER A 6 2.52 8.62 33.50
N ALA A 7 1.27 8.72 33.03
CA ALA A 7 0.80 7.97 31.88
C ALA A 7 1.75 8.30 30.72
N LYS A 8 2.58 7.32 30.35
CA LYS A 8 3.49 7.41 29.22
C LYS A 8 2.61 7.70 28.01
N SER A 9 2.58 8.95 27.56
CA SER A 9 1.71 9.37 26.46
C SER A 9 2.01 8.47 25.28
N ALA A 10 1.02 7.70 24.81
CA ALA A 10 1.14 7.03 23.53
C ALA A 10 1.57 8.09 22.51
N PRO A 11 2.63 7.85 21.73
CA PRO A 11 3.16 8.86 20.82
C PRO A 11 2.05 9.31 19.87
N ALA A 12 1.94 10.64 19.69
CA ALA A 12 0.89 11.20 18.88
C ALA A 12 1.05 10.75 17.42
N ARG A 13 -0.07 10.35 16.82
CA ARG A 13 -0.12 10.03 15.39
C ARG A 13 0.22 11.29 14.58
N GLN A 14 1.18 11.17 13.67
CA GLN A 14 1.61 12.26 12.80
C GLN A 14 1.11 12.04 11.38
N VAL A 15 0.63 13.11 10.72
CA VAL A 15 0.31 13.11 9.29
C VAL A 15 1.59 13.42 8.51
N VAL A 16 1.97 12.53 7.59
CA VAL A 16 3.19 12.66 6.78
C VAL A 16 2.92 13.04 5.32
N ALA A 17 1.73 12.72 4.82
CA ALA A 17 1.30 13.12 3.48
C ALA A 17 -0.23 13.22 3.41
N THR A 18 -0.73 14.09 2.53
CA THR A 18 -2.16 14.22 2.24
C THR A 18 -2.41 14.32 0.74
N ARG A 19 -3.58 13.87 0.27
CA ARG A 19 -4.01 14.00 -1.12
C ARG A 19 -5.54 13.92 -1.24
N GLY A 20 -6.13 14.70 -2.13
CA GLY A 20 -7.54 14.54 -2.54
C GLY A 20 -7.68 13.61 -3.74
N VAL A 21 -8.69 12.73 -3.72
CA VAL A 21 -8.95 11.78 -4.82
C VAL A 21 -10.42 11.75 -5.20
N ASP A 22 -10.70 11.92 -6.50
CA ASP A 22 -12.06 11.87 -7.06
C ASP A 22 -12.50 10.43 -7.33
N PHE A 23 -12.61 9.62 -6.27
CA PHE A 23 -13.07 8.22 -6.38
C PHE A 23 -14.47 8.11 -7.01
N SER A 24 -15.35 9.08 -6.72
CA SER A 24 -16.74 9.11 -7.18
C SER A 24 -16.92 9.69 -8.60
N GLY A 25 -15.87 10.23 -9.22
CA GLY A 25 -15.93 10.91 -10.52
C GLY A 25 -16.04 12.44 -10.42
N PRO A 26 -16.03 13.13 -11.57
CA PRO A 26 -16.00 14.60 -11.65
C PRO A 26 -17.28 15.24 -11.09
N GLY A 27 -17.16 16.43 -10.51
CA GLY A 27 -18.27 17.19 -9.94
C GLY A 27 -18.67 16.79 -8.51
N GLN A 28 -17.99 15.80 -7.92
CA GLN A 28 -18.11 15.42 -6.51
C GLN A 28 -16.93 15.98 -5.72
N ALA A 29 -17.12 16.20 -4.41
CA ALA A 29 -16.01 16.58 -3.55
C ALA A 29 -14.93 15.48 -3.51
N PRO A 30 -13.64 15.83 -3.56
CA PRO A 30 -12.56 14.85 -3.49
C PRO A 30 -12.54 14.18 -2.10
N TRP A 31 -12.23 12.89 -2.09
CA TRP A 31 -12.04 12.12 -0.85
C TRP A 31 -10.67 12.47 -0.26
N PRO A 32 -10.59 12.97 0.99
CA PRO A 32 -9.30 13.19 1.63
C PRO A 32 -8.62 11.86 1.93
N VAL A 33 -7.35 11.77 1.55
CA VAL A 33 -6.47 10.66 1.83
C VAL A 33 -5.29 11.17 2.62
N ARG A 34 -4.94 10.49 3.70
CA ARG A 34 -3.83 10.86 4.59
C ARG A 34 -2.93 9.65 4.80
N VAL A 35 -1.62 9.87 4.80
CA VAL A 35 -0.68 8.91 5.35
C VAL A 35 -0.35 9.36 6.75
N THR A 36 -0.47 8.45 7.70
CA THR A 36 -0.15 8.69 9.09
C THR A 36 0.90 7.70 9.57
N THR A 37 1.74 8.16 10.47
CA THR A 37 2.74 7.34 11.18
C THR A 37 2.55 7.50 12.68
N GLU A 38 2.88 6.46 13.42
CA GLU A 38 2.84 6.42 14.88
C GLU A 38 4.05 5.62 15.37
N ALA A 39 4.84 6.20 16.27
CA ALA A 39 5.99 5.49 16.83
C ALA A 39 5.51 4.32 17.70
N LEU A 40 5.96 3.11 17.43
CA LEU A 40 5.71 1.93 18.26
C LEU A 40 6.81 1.71 19.31
N GLY A 41 8.00 2.26 19.06
CA GLY A 41 9.16 2.09 19.93
C GLY A 41 10.42 2.67 19.32
N ARG A 42 11.55 2.47 20.00
CA ARG A 42 12.87 2.85 19.50
C ARG A 42 13.93 1.86 19.98
N ASP A 43 14.97 1.66 19.18
CA ASP A 43 16.25 1.11 19.65
C ASP A 43 17.29 2.25 19.77
N ALA A 44 18.57 1.91 19.95
CA ALA A 44 19.64 2.89 20.10
C ALA A 44 19.88 3.77 18.85
N THR A 45 19.40 3.34 17.69
CA THR A 45 19.75 3.91 16.37
C THR A 45 18.56 4.30 15.53
N ARG A 46 17.35 3.80 15.84
CA ARG A 46 16.15 4.06 15.02
C ARG A 46 14.85 4.04 15.82
N THR A 47 13.87 4.77 15.29
CA THR A 47 12.48 4.72 15.72
C THR A 47 11.73 3.73 14.85
N PHE A 48 10.85 2.98 15.49
CA PHE A 48 10.01 1.98 14.89
C PHE A 48 8.61 2.55 14.74
N GLU A 49 8.08 2.49 13.53
CA GLU A 49 6.87 3.21 13.17
C GLU A 49 5.81 2.29 12.57
N GLN A 50 4.56 2.54 12.93
CA GLN A 50 3.40 1.97 12.27
C GLN A 50 2.83 2.98 11.27
N TRP A 51 2.79 2.59 10.01
CA TRP A 51 2.28 3.42 8.93
C TRP A 51 0.87 3.01 8.53
N ARG A 52 0.02 4.00 8.26
CA ARG A 52 -1.37 3.82 7.81
C ARG A 52 -1.69 4.77 6.65
N ILE A 53 -2.50 4.31 5.71
CA ILE A 53 -3.12 5.15 4.68
C ILE A 53 -4.60 5.23 5.01
N GLU A 54 -5.08 6.39 5.43
CA GLU A 54 -6.45 6.66 5.85
C GLU A 54 -7.20 7.34 4.70
N VAL A 55 -8.35 6.79 4.30
CA VAL A 55 -9.22 7.36 3.26
C VAL A 55 -10.55 7.76 3.89
N ASP A 56 -10.87 9.04 3.86
CA ASP A 56 -12.10 9.59 4.43
C ASP A 56 -13.15 9.84 3.33
N ARG A 57 -14.41 9.54 3.63
CA ARG A 57 -15.52 9.85 2.72
C ARG A 57 -15.89 11.33 2.86
N PRO A 58 -16.07 12.08 1.74
CA PRO A 58 -16.51 13.48 1.80
C PRO A 58 -17.83 13.60 2.59
N GLY A 59 -17.87 14.53 3.54
CA GLY A 59 -19.04 14.76 4.39
C GLY A 59 -19.25 13.77 5.54
N ALA A 60 -18.42 12.72 5.64
CA ALA A 60 -18.38 11.83 6.81
C ALA A 60 -17.06 12.03 7.55
N LEU A 61 -17.11 12.69 8.71
CA LEU A 61 -15.95 12.80 9.59
C LEU A 61 -15.66 11.41 10.19
N GLY A 62 -14.48 10.86 9.92
CA GLY A 62 -13.96 9.68 10.64
C GLY A 62 -14.15 8.32 9.97
N GLY A 63 -14.41 8.25 8.66
CA GLY A 63 -14.58 6.98 7.92
C GLY A 63 -13.28 6.30 7.49
N GLY A 64 -12.21 6.38 8.29
CA GLY A 64 -10.85 6.02 7.88
C GLY A 64 -10.70 4.54 7.54
N ILE A 65 -10.67 4.23 6.24
CA ILE A 65 -10.22 2.92 5.75
C ILE A 65 -8.69 2.94 5.79
N ALA A 66 -8.09 2.08 6.62
CA ALA A 66 -6.65 1.84 6.62
C ALA A 66 -6.26 0.75 5.60
N TYR A 67 -5.17 0.95 4.85
CA TYR A 67 -4.59 -0.08 3.98
C TYR A 67 -3.50 -0.91 4.73
N ARG A 68 -3.53 -2.25 4.58
CA ARG A 68 -2.62 -3.24 5.19
C ARG A 68 -1.91 -4.06 4.11
N SER A 69 -0.62 -4.37 4.32
CA SER A 69 0.17 -5.29 3.47
C SER A 69 -0.29 -6.76 3.60
N PRO A 70 0.16 -7.70 2.74
CA PRO A 70 -0.78 -8.59 2.06
C PRO A 70 -1.17 -9.86 2.83
N GLY A 71 -2.47 -10.17 2.75
CA GLY A 71 -3.05 -11.47 3.12
C GLY A 71 -4.57 -11.45 3.32
N THR A 72 -5.17 -10.30 3.64
CA THR A 72 -6.61 -10.16 3.94
C THR A 72 -7.16 -8.79 3.51
N ASP A 73 -8.46 -8.69 3.24
CA ASP A 73 -9.19 -7.41 3.13
C ASP A 73 -9.44 -6.77 4.52
N ALA A 74 -9.09 -7.47 5.62
CA ALA A 74 -9.15 -7.04 7.02
C ALA A 74 -7.76 -6.66 7.59
N LEU A 75 -7.72 -5.96 8.73
CA LEU A 75 -6.84 -4.80 8.91
C LEU A 75 -5.80 -4.83 10.06
N LEU A 76 -4.99 -5.89 10.32
CA LEU A 76 -3.85 -5.95 11.31
C LEU A 76 -4.11 -4.95 12.45
N ASP A 77 -5.07 -5.26 13.32
CA ASP A 77 -5.31 -4.40 14.49
C ASP A 77 -4.04 -4.34 15.37
N ARG A 78 -3.13 -5.31 15.19
CA ARG A 78 -1.93 -5.52 15.98
C ARG A 78 -0.86 -6.26 15.18
N VAL A 79 0.37 -5.74 15.16
CA VAL A 79 1.55 -6.52 14.77
C VAL A 79 1.89 -7.45 15.93
N GLU A 80 1.52 -8.73 15.81
CA GLU A 80 1.85 -9.74 16.83
C GLU A 80 3.12 -10.51 16.45
N LYS A 81 4.00 -10.67 17.43
CA LYS A 81 5.20 -11.52 17.33
C LYS A 81 4.76 -12.97 17.14
N ALA A 82 5.22 -13.64 16.08
CA ALA A 82 5.04 -15.09 15.97
C ALA A 82 5.76 -15.79 17.14
N HIS A 83 5.12 -16.79 17.75
CA HIS A 83 5.68 -17.50 18.90
C HIS A 83 7.06 -18.08 18.55
N GLY A 84 8.11 -17.65 19.26
CA GLY A 84 9.49 -18.12 19.07
C GLY A 84 10.32 -17.39 18.01
N ALA A 85 9.78 -16.40 17.29
CA ALA A 85 10.55 -15.63 16.31
C ALA A 85 11.33 -14.47 16.97
N ASN A 86 12.64 -14.39 16.76
CA ASN A 86 13.46 -13.24 17.20
C ASN A 86 13.34 -12.03 16.27
N LEU A 87 12.75 -12.19 15.08
CA LEU A 87 12.80 -11.20 14.00
C LEU A 87 11.41 -10.71 13.61
N TRP A 88 11.29 -9.38 13.71
CA TRP A 88 10.16 -8.55 13.33
C TRP A 88 10.32 -8.09 11.87
N PHE A 89 9.33 -7.39 11.29
CA PHE A 89 9.50 -6.56 10.10
C PHE A 89 9.84 -5.13 10.54
N PRO A 90 11.11 -4.80 10.86
CA PRO A 90 11.42 -3.59 11.59
C PRO A 90 11.20 -2.26 10.89
N ASN A 91 11.04 -2.25 9.58
CA ASN A 91 10.76 -1.02 8.88
C ASN A 91 9.51 -1.21 8.03
N GLN A 92 8.52 -0.36 8.29
CA GLN A 92 7.35 -0.19 7.44
C GLN A 92 7.41 1.23 6.87
N GLU A 93 6.99 1.38 5.61
CA GLU A 93 6.79 2.66 4.97
C GLU A 93 5.53 2.60 4.11
N ALA A 94 4.78 3.71 4.04
CA ALA A 94 3.65 3.86 3.15
C ALA A 94 3.72 5.19 2.40
N GLN A 95 3.41 5.19 1.09
CA GLN A 95 3.53 6.36 0.23
C GLN A 95 2.29 6.52 -0.66
N LEU A 96 1.87 7.77 -0.87
CA LEU A 96 0.90 8.14 -1.91
C LEU A 96 1.65 8.46 -3.20
N LEU A 97 1.66 7.53 -4.13
CA LEU A 97 2.46 7.66 -5.35
C LEU A 97 1.78 8.52 -6.40
N GLY A 98 0.46 8.43 -6.51
CA GLY A 98 -0.24 9.13 -7.58
C GLY A 98 -1.70 8.79 -7.68
N VAL A 99 -2.35 9.43 -8.65
CA VAL A 99 -3.74 9.22 -8.99
C VAL A 99 -3.83 9.08 -10.50
N GLY A 100 -4.58 8.09 -10.97
CA GLY A 100 -4.74 7.81 -12.40
C GLY A 100 -6.08 7.18 -12.74
N ARG A 101 -6.35 7.06 -14.05
CA ARG A 101 -7.53 6.43 -14.64
C ARG A 101 -7.12 5.08 -15.22
N PHE A 102 -7.00 4.07 -14.37
CA PHE A 102 -6.56 2.72 -14.75
C PHE A 102 -7.74 1.83 -15.15
N LEU A 103 -8.95 2.15 -14.66
CA LEU A 103 -10.19 1.49 -15.05
C LEU A 103 -11.02 2.38 -15.99
N PRO A 104 -11.80 1.80 -16.91
CA PRO A 104 -12.74 2.56 -17.73
C PRO A 104 -13.84 3.19 -16.86
N GLY A 105 -14.35 4.36 -17.29
CA GLY A 105 -15.52 5.00 -16.64
C GLY A 105 -15.24 6.21 -15.75
N ALA A 106 -14.30 7.09 -16.13
CA ALA A 106 -14.01 8.41 -15.55
C ALA A 106 -13.64 8.48 -14.06
N ARG A 107 -13.70 7.38 -13.31
CA ARG A 107 -13.29 7.32 -11.91
C ARG A 107 -11.77 7.26 -11.81
N ARG A 108 -11.21 8.02 -10.87
CA ARG A 108 -9.79 7.96 -10.54
C ARG A 108 -9.53 6.89 -9.48
N GLN A 109 -8.36 6.27 -9.54
CA GLN A 109 -7.85 5.35 -8.54
C GLN A 109 -6.59 5.93 -7.93
N LEU A 110 -6.38 5.63 -6.65
CA LEU A 110 -5.19 6.03 -5.93
C LEU A 110 -4.14 4.92 -6.03
N LEU A 111 -2.92 5.29 -6.41
CA LEU A 111 -1.76 4.41 -6.39
C LEU A 111 -0.99 4.64 -5.09
N VAL A 112 -0.75 3.55 -4.37
CA VAL A 112 0.01 3.56 -3.12
C VAL A 112 1.13 2.52 -3.17
N ARG A 113 2.21 2.81 -2.44
CA ARG A 113 3.28 1.86 -2.17
C ARG A 113 3.33 1.58 -0.68
N VAL A 114 3.47 0.31 -0.34
CA VAL A 114 3.82 -0.12 1.00
C VAL A 114 5.08 -0.95 0.92
N TYR A 115 6.07 -0.57 1.71
CA TYR A 115 7.30 -1.32 1.86
C TYR A 115 7.40 -1.81 3.30
N GLN A 116 7.81 -3.07 3.46
CA GLN A 116 8.04 -3.69 4.76
C GLN A 116 9.33 -4.48 4.68
N SER A 117 10.27 -4.30 5.62
CA SER A 117 11.54 -5.03 5.60
C SER A 117 11.85 -5.73 6.89
N GLY A 118 12.48 -6.91 6.74
CA GLY A 118 13.09 -7.77 7.76
C GLY A 118 14.60 -7.55 7.89
N ALA A 119 15.33 -8.59 8.33
CA ALA A 119 16.81 -8.60 8.37
C ALA A 119 17.46 -8.65 6.98
N ASP A 120 16.94 -9.46 6.06
CA ASP A 120 17.61 -9.73 4.78
C ASP A 120 16.92 -9.01 3.62
N CYS A 121 15.64 -9.32 3.41
CA CYS A 121 14.83 -8.74 2.34
C CYS A 121 13.45 -8.35 2.85
N GLY A 122 12.90 -7.29 2.28
CA GLY A 122 11.53 -6.88 2.52
C GLY A 122 10.52 -7.42 1.52
N SER A 123 9.28 -7.00 1.70
CA SER A 123 8.20 -7.06 0.73
C SER A 123 7.82 -5.63 0.33
N ALA A 124 7.76 -5.40 -0.97
CA ALA A 124 7.25 -4.18 -1.55
C ALA A 124 5.94 -4.49 -2.26
N THR A 125 4.90 -3.72 -1.95
CA THR A 125 3.58 -3.84 -2.53
C THR A 125 3.18 -2.53 -3.18
N ILE A 126 2.84 -2.58 -4.46
CA ILE A 126 2.15 -1.50 -5.17
C ILE A 126 0.68 -1.85 -5.23
N ALA A 127 -0.19 -0.98 -4.73
CA ALA A 127 -1.63 -1.21 -4.73
C ALA A 127 -2.37 -0.06 -5.39
N LEU A 128 -3.35 -0.43 -6.22
CA LEU A 128 -4.37 0.48 -6.68
C LEU A 128 -5.57 0.36 -5.73
N LEU A 129 -5.99 1.50 -5.18
CA LEU A 129 -7.20 1.64 -4.38
C LEU A 129 -8.28 2.31 -5.22
N GLY A 130 -9.51 1.81 -5.10
CA GLY A 130 -10.66 2.32 -5.82
C GLY A 130 -11.97 1.94 -5.14
N LEU A 131 -13.09 2.39 -5.71
CA LEU A 131 -14.41 2.07 -5.18
C LEU A 131 -14.75 0.57 -5.32
N ARG A 132 -15.26 -0.04 -4.24
CA ARG A 132 -15.76 -1.42 -4.16
C ARG A 132 -17.20 -1.42 -3.60
N GLY A 133 -17.85 -2.60 -3.61
CA GLY A 133 -19.18 -2.78 -3.01
C GLY A 133 -20.24 -1.82 -3.53
N LYS A 134 -20.40 -1.72 -4.87
CA LYS A 134 -21.29 -0.75 -5.55
C LYS A 134 -20.97 0.73 -5.25
N GLY A 135 -19.71 1.06 -4.92
CA GLY A 135 -19.29 2.44 -4.65
C GLY A 135 -19.50 2.89 -3.22
N ARG A 136 -19.67 1.95 -2.28
CA ARG A 136 -19.91 2.26 -0.86
C ARG A 136 -18.63 2.37 -0.05
N SER A 137 -17.54 1.72 -0.47
CA SER A 137 -16.25 1.70 0.22
C SER A 137 -15.10 1.86 -0.77
N VAL A 138 -13.94 2.30 -0.27
CA VAL A 138 -12.67 2.26 -1.00
C VAL A 138 -11.91 1.02 -0.57
N GLY A 139 -11.30 0.30 -1.51
CA GLY A 139 -10.47 -0.85 -1.21
C GLY A 139 -9.53 -1.17 -2.34
N ARG A 140 -8.66 -2.17 -2.12
CA ARG A 140 -7.73 -2.66 -3.13
C ARG A 140 -8.48 -3.26 -4.32
N ILE A 141 -8.18 -2.76 -5.52
CA ILE A 141 -8.70 -3.31 -6.79
C ILE A 141 -7.72 -4.25 -7.47
N VAL A 142 -6.41 -4.01 -7.26
CA VAL A 142 -5.30 -4.86 -7.67
C VAL A 142 -4.07 -4.46 -6.85
N SER A 143 -3.20 -5.41 -6.56
CA SER A 143 -1.83 -5.12 -6.12
C SER A 143 -0.81 -5.96 -6.85
N VAL A 144 0.42 -5.47 -6.88
CA VAL A 144 1.60 -6.19 -7.31
C VAL A 144 2.57 -6.25 -6.16
N GLU A 145 3.08 -7.44 -5.88
CA GLU A 145 4.02 -7.73 -4.80
C GLU A 145 5.36 -8.15 -5.38
N ASN A 146 6.44 -7.71 -4.74
CA ASN A 146 7.79 -8.18 -5.02
C ASN A 146 8.63 -8.26 -3.76
N ALA A 147 9.65 -9.12 -3.77
CA ALA A 147 10.65 -9.16 -2.71
C ALA A 147 11.67 -8.01 -2.88
N CYS A 148 12.21 -7.54 -1.76
CA CYS A 148 13.20 -6.47 -1.63
C CYS A 148 12.73 -5.08 -2.05
N SER A 149 12.27 -4.90 -3.28
CA SER A 149 11.84 -3.59 -3.76
C SER A 149 10.86 -3.73 -4.92
N LEU A 150 10.01 -2.71 -5.06
CA LEU A 150 9.12 -2.53 -6.19
C LEU A 150 8.87 -1.04 -6.31
N ASP A 151 9.26 -0.50 -7.45
CA ASP A 151 9.03 0.87 -7.85
C ASP A 151 8.00 0.91 -8.98
N VAL A 152 7.36 2.07 -9.13
CA VAL A 152 6.30 2.23 -10.12
C VAL A 152 6.23 3.66 -10.64
N LYS A 153 5.89 3.78 -11.92
CA LYS A 153 5.55 5.04 -12.57
C LYS A 153 4.19 4.90 -13.26
N ILE A 154 3.39 5.96 -13.18
CA ILE A 154 2.15 6.06 -13.96
C ILE A 154 2.51 6.49 -15.37
N VAL A 155 2.11 5.72 -16.37
CA VAL A 155 2.23 6.07 -17.78
C VAL A 155 0.86 6.49 -18.28
N HIS A 156 0.74 7.76 -18.67
CA HIS A 156 -0.53 8.33 -19.10
C HIS A 156 -0.80 8.06 -20.57
N HIS A 157 -2.00 7.55 -20.88
CA HIS A 157 -2.46 7.42 -22.26
C HIS A 157 -3.87 7.98 -22.43
N ALA A 158 -4.22 8.31 -23.68
CA ALA A 158 -5.53 8.86 -24.03
C ALA A 158 -6.70 7.93 -23.64
N ARG A 159 -6.48 6.61 -23.66
CA ARG A 159 -7.51 5.58 -23.42
C ARG A 159 -7.51 5.00 -21.99
N GLY A 160 -6.59 5.44 -21.14
CA GLY A 160 -6.40 4.90 -19.79
C GLY A 160 -4.93 4.92 -19.39
N ASP A 161 -4.67 5.01 -18.09
CA ASP A 161 -3.32 4.99 -17.54
C ASP A 161 -2.83 3.55 -17.35
N GLU A 162 -1.52 3.34 -17.49
CA GLU A 162 -0.82 2.09 -17.21
C GLU A 162 0.17 2.30 -16.06
N LEU A 163 0.63 1.20 -15.45
CA LEU A 163 1.75 1.23 -14.50
C LEU A 163 2.98 0.59 -15.14
N LEU A 164 4.08 1.33 -15.16
CA LEU A 164 5.41 0.76 -15.40
C LEU A 164 6.00 0.38 -14.05
N LEU A 165 6.22 -0.92 -13.84
CA LEU A 165 6.75 -1.53 -12.63
C LEU A 165 8.22 -1.85 -12.83
N THR A 166 9.05 -1.58 -11.82
CA THR A 166 10.48 -1.85 -11.86
C THR A 166 10.94 -2.45 -10.54
N GLY A 167 11.74 -3.51 -10.61
CA GLY A 167 12.29 -4.16 -9.42
C GLY A 167 13.13 -5.39 -9.75
N PRO A 168 13.74 -6.02 -8.74
CA PRO A 168 14.43 -7.29 -8.92
C PRO A 168 13.45 -8.40 -9.32
N TYR A 169 13.82 -9.23 -10.28
CA TYR A 169 13.07 -10.42 -10.67
C TYR A 169 13.70 -11.67 -10.09
N TYR A 170 12.87 -12.54 -9.54
CA TYR A 170 13.26 -13.84 -8.99
C TYR A 170 12.56 -14.94 -9.81
N ALA A 171 13.33 -15.79 -10.48
CA ALA A 171 12.79 -17.00 -11.08
C ALA A 171 12.19 -17.90 -9.97
N ALA A 172 11.30 -18.83 -10.35
CA ALA A 172 10.52 -19.64 -9.40
C ALA A 172 11.35 -20.36 -8.30
N ASN A 173 12.62 -20.68 -8.59
CA ASN A 173 13.53 -21.37 -7.68
C ASN A 173 14.73 -20.51 -7.23
N ALA A 174 14.72 -19.20 -7.52
CA ALA A 174 15.79 -18.30 -7.10
C ALA A 174 15.67 -18.03 -5.59
N ALA A 175 16.80 -18.06 -4.88
CA ALA A 175 16.85 -17.59 -3.50
C ALA A 175 16.55 -16.09 -3.45
N LEU A 176 15.79 -15.63 -2.44
CA LEU A 176 15.39 -14.22 -2.30
C LEU A 176 16.57 -13.26 -2.10
N CYS A 177 17.74 -13.76 -1.71
CA CYS A 177 18.97 -12.97 -1.63
C CYS A 177 19.65 -12.73 -2.99
N CYS A 178 19.29 -13.49 -4.03
CA CYS A 178 19.97 -13.53 -5.32
C CYS A 178 18.97 -13.40 -6.47
N PRO A 179 18.55 -12.18 -6.83
CA PRO A 179 17.63 -11.99 -7.94
C PRO A 179 18.22 -12.48 -9.26
N THR A 180 17.38 -13.09 -10.09
CA THR A 180 17.73 -13.52 -11.44
C THR A 180 17.99 -12.33 -12.36
N LYS A 181 17.30 -11.20 -12.14
CA LYS A 181 17.62 -9.90 -12.76
C LYS A 181 17.50 -8.80 -11.72
N LEU A 182 18.49 -7.93 -11.60
CA LEU A 182 18.47 -6.82 -10.65
C LEU A 182 17.45 -5.74 -11.04
N HIS A 183 17.29 -5.50 -12.34
CA HIS A 183 16.41 -4.49 -12.89
C HIS A 183 15.53 -5.11 -13.96
N ALA A 184 14.35 -5.56 -13.54
CA ALA A 184 13.33 -6.08 -14.43
C ALA A 184 12.18 -5.08 -14.53
N GLU A 185 11.60 -4.97 -15.72
CA GLU A 185 10.50 -4.05 -15.99
C GLU A 185 9.28 -4.81 -16.49
N ALA A 186 8.11 -4.46 -15.95
CA ALA A 186 6.82 -4.97 -16.39
C ALA A 186 5.80 -3.84 -16.52
N ARG A 187 4.83 -4.00 -17.41
CA ARG A 187 3.67 -3.11 -17.53
C ARG A 187 2.44 -3.79 -16.95
N LEU A 188 1.75 -3.11 -16.04
CA LEU A 188 0.42 -3.50 -15.57
C LEU A 188 -0.63 -2.58 -16.19
N LEU A 189 -1.59 -3.18 -16.89
CA LEU A 189 -2.74 -2.48 -17.46
C LEU A 189 -4.03 -3.27 -17.29
N TYR A 190 -5.16 -2.58 -17.36
CA TYR A 190 -6.48 -3.20 -17.41
C TYR A 190 -6.97 -3.24 -18.86
N ARG A 191 -7.30 -4.44 -19.36
CA ARG A 191 -7.80 -4.64 -20.72
C ARG A 191 -8.74 -5.84 -20.77
N ASP A 192 -9.82 -5.73 -21.54
CA ASP A 192 -10.80 -6.81 -21.74
C ASP A 192 -11.34 -7.41 -20.44
N GLY A 193 -11.64 -6.55 -19.46
CA GLY A 193 -12.21 -6.97 -18.18
C GLY A 193 -11.21 -7.50 -17.15
N ARG A 194 -9.91 -7.57 -17.48
CA ARG A 194 -8.87 -8.16 -16.62
C ARG A 194 -7.62 -7.30 -16.48
N TRP A 195 -6.93 -7.48 -15.35
CA TRP A 195 -5.57 -6.96 -15.16
C TRP A 195 -4.57 -7.85 -15.87
N ILE A 196 -3.61 -7.23 -16.56
CA ILE A 196 -2.59 -7.90 -17.35
C ILE A 196 -1.24 -7.29 -17.00
N GLU A 197 -0.33 -8.12 -16.49
CA GLU A 197 1.07 -7.79 -16.31
C GLU A 197 1.90 -8.36 -17.48
N ARG A 198 2.77 -7.54 -18.10
CA ARG A 198 3.62 -7.96 -19.23
C ARG A 198 5.04 -7.36 -19.18
N PRO A 199 6.09 -8.19 -19.24
CA PRO A 199 6.07 -9.64 -18.95
C PRO A 199 5.61 -9.92 -17.51
N GLN A 200 5.18 -11.16 -17.22
CA GLN A 200 4.80 -11.57 -15.87
C GLN A 200 6.05 -11.82 -15.04
N LEU A 201 6.48 -10.82 -14.26
CA LEU A 201 7.72 -10.86 -13.49
C LEU A 201 7.46 -10.77 -11.99
N PHE A 202 6.40 -10.07 -11.61
CA PHE A 202 6.03 -9.80 -10.24
C PHE A 202 4.76 -10.57 -9.88
N LYS A 203 4.44 -10.60 -8.59
CA LYS A 203 3.27 -11.34 -8.11
C LYS A 203 2.04 -10.43 -8.17
N LEU A 204 1.22 -10.63 -9.20
CA LEU A 204 -0.09 -10.00 -9.31
C LEU A 204 -1.07 -10.62 -8.30
N VAL A 205 -1.67 -9.78 -7.46
CA VAL A 205 -2.69 -10.16 -6.48
C VAL A 205 -3.99 -9.43 -6.80
N LEU A 206 -5.00 -10.22 -7.14
CA LEU A 206 -6.37 -9.75 -7.33
C LEU A 206 -7.12 -9.89 -6.01
N PRO A 207 -8.02 -8.96 -5.68
CA PRO A 207 -8.78 -9.10 -4.46
C PRO A 207 -9.78 -10.26 -4.59
N ALA A 208 -10.12 -10.89 -3.47
CA ALA A 208 -11.14 -11.93 -3.44
C ALA A 208 -12.47 -11.37 -3.99
N VAL A 209 -13.14 -12.16 -4.81
CA VAL A 209 -14.51 -11.84 -5.28
C VAL A 209 -15.41 -11.90 -4.04
N GLN A 210 -15.98 -10.75 -3.67
CA GLN A 210 -17.01 -10.63 -2.64
C GLN A 210 -18.37 -10.49 -3.30
#